data_AF-A0A963EIW2-F1
#
_entry.id   AF-A0A963EIW2-F1
#
_cell.length_a   1.000
_cell.length_b   1.000
_cell.length_c   1.000
_cell.angle_alpha   90.00
_cell.angle_beta   90.00
_cell.angle_gamma   90.00
#
_symmetry.space_group_name_H-M   'P 1'
#
loop_
_entity.id
_entity.type
_entity.pdbx_description
1 polymer ?
#
loop_
_entity_poly.entity_id
_entity_poly.type
_entity_poly.pdbx_seq_one_letter_code
_entity_poly.pdbx_strand_id
1 'polypeptide(L)'
;LCTANSGHGRIVHGGRADGGALQGMIDDCLGYGRFRPHGGAVLVPRPAPQRPLVVLGTPLPVEERIVLDYGERPAVLLVLLDPEDKPDSLKERLQSIFQLSPAEASLVADLACGKLTNEIADHRGVRRATVRTQLKSIYLKTDTAGQSQLAALASRIAGLLARR
;
A
#
# COMPACT_ATOMS: atom_id res chain seq x y z
N LEU A 1 5.65 -14.95 -14.17
CA LEU A 1 4.47 -15.28 -13.33
C LEU A 1 4.86 -15.27 -11.86
N CYS A 2 5.11 -14.10 -11.28
CA CYS A 2 5.12 -13.97 -9.82
C CYS A 2 3.68 -14.13 -9.33
N THR A 3 3.33 -15.30 -8.80
CA THR A 3 2.07 -15.45 -8.06
C THR A 3 2.40 -15.14 -6.61
N ALA A 4 2.04 -13.94 -6.15
CA ALA A 4 1.94 -13.64 -4.72
C ALA A 4 0.65 -14.31 -4.23
N ASN A 5 0.76 -15.43 -3.53
CA ASN A 5 -0.41 -16.07 -2.94
C ASN A 5 -0.70 -15.38 -1.60
N SER A 6 -1.77 -14.57 -1.56
CA SER A 6 -2.15 -13.63 -0.50
C SER A 6 -2.44 -14.26 0.87
N GLY A 7 -2.21 -15.56 1.04
CA GLY A 7 -2.44 -16.30 2.29
C GLY A 7 -1.18 -16.69 3.06
N HIS A 8 0.01 -16.80 2.44
CA HIS A 8 1.18 -17.47 3.07
C HIS A 8 2.54 -16.79 2.88
N GLY A 9 2.61 -15.53 2.45
CA GLY A 9 3.88 -14.79 2.33
C GLY A 9 4.90 -15.40 1.35
N ARG A 10 4.54 -16.44 0.59
CA ARG A 10 5.38 -17.01 -0.47
C ARG A 10 5.11 -16.31 -1.79
N ILE A 11 6.11 -15.58 -2.26
CA ILE A 11 6.18 -15.13 -3.66
C ILE A 11 6.79 -16.29 -4.46
N VAL A 12 6.01 -16.91 -5.34
CA VAL A 12 6.52 -17.93 -6.25
C VAL A 12 6.73 -17.27 -7.62
N HIS A 13 7.98 -17.19 -8.06
CA HIS A 13 8.35 -16.65 -9.36
C HIS A 13 8.27 -17.75 -10.45
N GLY A 14 7.14 -17.84 -11.15
CA GLY A 14 6.96 -18.71 -12.31
C GLY A 14 7.42 -18.06 -13.61
N GLY A 15 8.66 -18.25 -14.04
CA GLY A 15 9.09 -17.89 -15.41
C GLY A 15 10.46 -17.21 -15.43
N ARG A 16 11.37 -17.79 -16.22
CA ARG A 16 12.80 -17.47 -16.29
C ARG A 16 13.14 -16.12 -16.95
N ALA A 17 12.19 -15.48 -17.64
CA ALA A 17 12.47 -14.30 -18.47
C ALA A 17 12.30 -12.95 -17.75
N ASP A 18 11.38 -12.84 -16.78
CA ASP A 18 11.00 -11.54 -16.19
C ASP A 18 11.50 -11.33 -14.75
N GLY A 19 12.17 -12.32 -14.16
CA GLY A 19 12.60 -12.31 -12.75
C GLY A 19 13.95 -11.69 -12.45
N GLY A 20 14.70 -11.31 -13.49
CA GLY A 20 16.04 -10.76 -13.33
C GLY A 20 16.06 -9.43 -12.58
N ALA A 21 15.06 -8.57 -12.78
CA ALA A 21 15.03 -7.26 -12.13
C ALA A 21 14.74 -7.35 -10.63
N LEU A 22 13.79 -8.20 -10.22
CA LEU A 22 13.50 -8.43 -8.80
C LEU A 22 14.66 -9.15 -8.11
N GLN A 23 15.22 -10.18 -8.75
CA GLN A 23 16.37 -10.89 -8.21
C GLN A 23 17.59 -9.98 -8.09
N GLY A 24 17.89 -9.18 -9.12
CA GLY A 24 18.99 -8.20 -9.08
C GLY A 24 18.82 -7.17 -7.98
N MET A 25 17.60 -6.66 -7.76
CA MET A 25 17.30 -5.77 -6.63
C MET A 25 17.51 -6.46 -5.28
N ILE A 26 17.12 -7.73 -5.15
CA ILE A 26 17.35 -8.52 -3.92
C ILE A 26 18.86 -8.71 -3.69
N ASP A 27 19.62 -9.04 -4.73
CA ASP A 27 21.06 -9.25 -4.65
C ASP A 27 21.79 -7.95 -4.26
N ASP A 28 21.37 -6.81 -4.82
CA ASP A 28 21.84 -5.47 -4.45
C ASP A 28 21.53 -5.14 -2.97
N CYS A 29 20.33 -5.51 -2.49
CA CYS A 29 19.96 -5.33 -1.09
C CYS A 29 20.75 -6.26 -0.15
N LEU A 30 21.07 -7.48 -0.58
CA LEU A 30 21.89 -8.41 0.21
C LEU A 30 23.38 -8.05 0.20
N GLY A 31 23.80 -7.13 -0.68
CA GLY A 31 25.19 -6.71 -0.81
C GLY A 31 26.06 -7.72 -1.55
N TYR A 32 25.47 -8.65 -2.30
CA TYR A 32 26.24 -9.58 -3.13
C TYR A 32 26.96 -8.80 -4.24
N GLY A 33 28.28 -8.60 -4.09
CA GLY A 33 29.11 -7.90 -5.08
C GLY A 33 29.23 -6.38 -4.93
N ARG A 34 28.74 -5.78 -3.82
CA ARG A 34 28.87 -4.33 -3.55
C ARG A 34 29.28 -4.03 -2.12
N PHE A 35 30.02 -2.93 -1.93
CA PHE A 35 30.58 -2.50 -0.62
C PHE A 35 29.53 -1.87 0.32
N ARG A 36 28.34 -1.53 -0.18
CA ARG A 36 27.22 -1.01 0.62
C ARG A 36 25.90 -1.53 0.05
N PRO A 37 25.16 -2.37 0.79
CA PRO A 37 23.82 -2.76 0.38
C PRO A 37 22.92 -1.52 0.31
N HIS A 38 22.09 -1.44 -0.72
CA HIS A 38 21.16 -0.33 -0.90
C HIS A 38 19.78 -0.85 -1.27
N GLY A 39 18.74 -0.18 -0.76
CA GLY A 39 17.38 -0.46 -1.14
C GLY A 39 17.10 -0.11 -2.60
N GLY A 40 15.93 -0.51 -3.08
CA GLY A 40 15.50 -0.25 -4.45
C GLY A 40 14.00 -0.44 -4.62
N ALA A 41 13.54 -0.13 -5.83
CA ALA A 41 12.16 -0.36 -6.26
C ALA A 41 12.17 -1.03 -7.63
N VAL A 42 11.29 -2.00 -7.82
CA VAL A 42 11.12 -2.69 -9.10
C VAL A 42 9.65 -2.92 -9.39
N LEU A 43 9.28 -2.85 -10.67
CA LEU A 43 7.96 -3.27 -11.14
C LEU A 43 7.99 -4.76 -11.43
N VAL A 44 7.06 -5.50 -10.82
CA VAL A 44 6.88 -6.93 -11.09
C VAL A 44 5.64 -7.08 -11.99
N PRO A 45 5.80 -7.50 -13.26
CA PRO A 45 4.68 -7.68 -14.17
C PRO A 45 3.68 -8.71 -13.64
N ARG A 46 2.39 -8.44 -13.88
CA ARG A 46 1.29 -9.39 -13.64
C ARG A 46 0.59 -9.72 -14.95
N PRO A 47 -0.07 -10.89 -15.05
CA PRO A 47 -0.90 -11.21 -16.20
C PRO A 47 -1.96 -10.12 -16.39
N ALA A 48 -2.11 -9.64 -17.62
CA ALA A 48 -3.20 -8.73 -17.96
C ALA A 48 -4.56 -9.34 -17.54
N PRO A 49 -5.49 -8.55 -17.00
CA PRO A 49 -5.55 -7.08 -17.01
C PRO A 49 -4.87 -6.39 -15.81
N GLN A 50 -4.20 -7.13 -14.93
CA GLN A 50 -3.70 -6.58 -13.67
C GLN A 50 -2.51 -5.64 -13.89
N ARG A 51 -2.53 -4.49 -13.24
CA ARG A 51 -1.39 -3.55 -13.22
C ARG A 51 -0.17 -4.20 -12.56
N PRO A 52 1.08 -3.89 -12.95
CA PRO A 52 2.26 -4.43 -12.28
C PRO A 52 2.28 -4.12 -10.77
N LEU A 53 2.84 -5.01 -9.95
CA LEU A 53 3.11 -4.72 -8.54
C LEU A 53 4.34 -3.81 -8.44
N VAL A 54 4.35 -2.90 -7.47
CA VAL A 54 5.57 -2.18 -7.08
C VAL A 54 6.17 -2.92 -5.89
N VAL A 55 7.40 -3.40 -6.02
CA VAL A 55 8.13 -4.03 -4.92
C VAL A 55 9.24 -3.09 -4.49
N LEU A 56 9.25 -2.73 -3.21
CA LEU A 56 10.35 -2.01 -2.58
C LEU A 56 11.19 -3.01 -1.79
N GLY A 57 12.50 -2.98 -1.99
CA GLY A 57 13.46 -3.72 -1.20
C GLY A 57 14.25 -2.79 -0.31
N THR A 58 14.36 -3.11 0.97
CA THR A 58 15.27 -2.41 1.89
C THR A 58 16.16 -3.42 2.60
N PRO A 59 17.50 -3.24 2.59
CA PRO A 59 18.38 -4.08 3.38
C PRO A 59 18.06 -3.93 4.86
N LEU A 60 18.00 -5.05 5.58
CA LEU A 60 17.87 -5.04 7.04
C LEU A 60 19.27 -5.03 7.64
N PRO A 61 19.62 -4.04 8.49
CA PRO A 61 20.91 -4.01 9.16
C PRO A 61 21.07 -5.25 10.04
N VAL A 62 22.25 -5.88 9.98
CA VAL A 62 22.55 -7.13 10.70
C VAL A 62 22.48 -6.94 12.22
N GLU A 63 22.60 -5.70 12.71
CA GLU A 63 22.46 -5.40 14.14
C GLU A 63 21.01 -5.49 14.66
N GLU A 64 20.01 -5.39 13.78
CA GLU A 64 18.60 -5.57 14.15
C GLU A 64 18.26 -7.06 14.19
N ARG A 65 18.45 -7.66 15.38
CA ARG A 65 18.10 -9.06 15.72
C ARG A 65 16.62 -9.36 15.43
N ILE A 66 16.28 -9.60 14.17
CA ILE A 66 15.13 -10.44 13.85
C ILE A 66 15.60 -11.86 14.17
N VAL A 67 15.18 -12.38 15.32
CA VAL A 67 15.40 -13.76 15.72
C VAL A 67 14.59 -14.65 14.77
N LEU A 68 15.12 -14.88 13.59
CA LEU A 68 14.77 -16.00 12.74
C LEU A 68 15.79 -17.09 13.06
N ASP A 69 15.34 -18.35 13.17
CA ASP A 69 16.15 -19.52 13.58
C ASP A 69 17.32 -19.89 12.63
N TYR A 70 17.82 -18.94 11.83
CA TYR A 70 18.73 -19.17 10.70
C TYR A 70 20.13 -18.51 10.83
N GLY A 71 20.48 -17.97 12.00
CA GLY A 71 21.78 -17.33 12.26
C GLY A 71 21.93 -15.92 11.66
N GLU A 72 23.13 -15.35 11.74
CA GLU A 72 23.45 -14.03 11.17
C GLU A 72 23.55 -14.13 9.64
N ARG A 73 22.45 -13.85 8.95
CA ARG A 73 22.41 -13.76 7.49
C ARG A 73 21.85 -12.41 7.07
N PRO A 74 22.37 -11.81 5.98
CA PRO A 74 21.78 -10.60 5.43
C PRO A 74 20.32 -10.89 5.06
N ALA A 75 19.43 -9.96 5.41
CA ALA A 75 18.00 -10.06 5.15
C ALA A 75 17.52 -8.82 4.40
N VAL A 76 16.46 -8.97 3.62
CA VAL A 76 15.81 -7.88 2.89
C VAL A 76 14.35 -7.83 3.30
N LEU A 77 13.89 -6.65 3.70
CA LEU A 77 12.47 -6.39 3.82
C LEU A 77 11.91 -6.07 2.44
N LEU A 78 11.00 -6.92 1.96
CA LEU A 78 10.25 -6.69 0.73
C LEU A 78 8.87 -6.13 1.07
N VAL A 79 8.57 -4.96 0.54
CA VAL A 79 7.26 -4.32 0.62
C VAL A 79 6.60 -4.41 -0.74
N LEU A 80 5.45 -5.08 -0.80
CA LEU A 80 4.64 -5.16 -2.01
C LEU A 80 3.53 -4.12 -1.93
N LEU A 81 3.55 -3.19 -2.87
CA LEU A 81 2.46 -2.24 -3.09
C LEU A 81 1.67 -2.74 -4.30
N ASP A 82 0.42 -3.11 -4.07
CA ASP A 82 -0.52 -3.47 -5.12
C ASP A 82 -1.29 -2.23 -5.56
N PRO A 83 -1.16 -1.76 -6.82
CA PRO A 83 -1.95 -0.63 -7.30
C PRO A 83 -3.45 -0.93 -7.38
N GLU A 84 -3.86 -2.19 -7.29
CA GLU A 84 -5.24 -2.65 -7.30
C GLU A 84 -5.72 -3.07 -5.89
N ASP A 85 -4.95 -2.72 -4.85
CA ASP A 85 -5.35 -3.05 -3.48
C ASP A 85 -6.73 -2.46 -3.15
N LYS A 86 -7.55 -3.25 -2.48
CA LYS A 86 -8.97 -2.93 -2.34
C LYS A 86 -9.16 -1.73 -1.41
N PRO A 87 -10.17 -0.87 -1.67
CA PRO A 87 -10.52 0.23 -0.77
C PRO A 87 -10.80 -0.19 0.68
N ASP A 88 -11.12 -1.46 0.94
CA ASP A 88 -11.40 -1.96 2.29
C ASP A 88 -10.17 -1.91 3.22
N SER A 89 -8.97 -2.16 2.70
CA SER A 89 -7.74 -2.03 3.51
C SER A 89 -7.50 -0.57 3.90
N LEU A 90 -7.81 0.37 3.01
CA LEU A 90 -7.76 1.81 3.30
C LEU A 90 -8.82 2.21 4.33
N LYS A 91 -10.06 1.71 4.21
CA LYS A 91 -11.13 1.98 5.18
C LYS A 91 -10.76 1.55 6.59
N GLU A 92 -10.19 0.36 6.76
CA GLU A 92 -9.76 -0.14 8.07
C GLU A 92 -8.68 0.74 8.71
N ARG A 93 -7.70 1.17 7.93
CA ARG A 93 -6.64 2.09 8.41
C ARG A 93 -7.18 3.46 8.76
N LEU A 94 -8.07 4.00 7.94
CA LEU A 94 -8.69 5.30 8.20
C LEU A 94 -9.54 5.27 9.48
N GLN A 95 -10.22 4.15 9.73
CA GLN A 95 -10.92 3.92 11.00
C GLN A 95 -9.93 3.87 12.16
N SER A 96 -8.86 3.09 12.08
CA SER A 96 -7.92 2.92 13.20
C SER A 96 -7.10 4.17 13.52
N ILE A 97 -6.68 4.94 12.51
CA ILE A 97 -5.80 6.10 12.68
C ILE A 97 -6.59 7.34 13.14
N PHE A 98 -7.75 7.59 12.53
CA PHE A 98 -8.51 8.84 12.75
C PHE A 98 -9.82 8.63 13.50
N GLN A 99 -10.10 7.39 13.94
CA GLN A 99 -11.37 7.03 14.60
C GLN A 99 -12.59 7.46 13.78
N LEU A 100 -12.48 7.35 12.46
CA LEU A 100 -13.62 7.55 11.56
C LEU A 100 -14.63 6.44 11.76
N SER A 101 -15.91 6.77 11.63
CA SER A 101 -16.97 5.76 11.50
C SER A 101 -16.83 5.00 10.17
N PRO A 102 -17.44 3.81 10.04
CA PRO A 102 -17.42 3.06 8.77
C PRO A 102 -17.93 3.88 7.57
N ALA A 103 -18.96 4.71 7.79
CA ALA A 103 -19.53 5.56 6.74
C ALA A 103 -18.59 6.70 6.31
N GLU A 104 -17.89 7.31 7.27
CA GLU A 104 -16.87 8.35 7.03
C GLU A 104 -15.66 7.74 6.31
N ALA A 105 -15.13 6.62 6.79
CA ALA A 105 -13.99 5.95 6.17
C ALA A 105 -14.31 5.52 4.73
N SER A 106 -15.52 5.01 4.47
CA SER A 106 -15.95 4.72 3.10
C SER A 106 -16.01 5.98 2.24
N LEU A 107 -16.38 7.13 2.80
CA LEU A 107 -16.48 8.41 2.07
C LEU A 107 -15.10 8.89 1.65
N VAL A 108 -14.14 8.82 2.57
CA VAL A 108 -12.75 9.16 2.29
C VAL A 108 -12.12 8.20 1.28
N ALA A 109 -12.41 6.90 1.37
CA ALA A 109 -11.93 5.91 0.41
C ALA A 109 -12.48 6.18 -1.01
N ASP A 110 -13.78 6.48 -1.12
CA ASP A 110 -14.40 6.88 -2.40
C ASP A 110 -13.70 8.10 -3.02
N LEU A 111 -13.38 9.11 -2.19
CA LEU A 111 -12.65 10.30 -2.62
C LEU A 111 -11.21 9.99 -3.04
N ALA A 112 -10.53 9.10 -2.33
CA ALA A 112 -9.16 8.67 -2.66
C ALA A 112 -9.13 7.93 -4.02
N CYS A 113 -10.20 7.22 -4.36
CA CYS A 113 -10.39 6.62 -5.69
C CYS A 113 -10.76 7.63 -6.79
N GLY A 114 -10.84 8.92 -6.48
CA GLY A 114 -11.14 9.98 -7.44
C GLY A 114 -12.62 10.22 -7.71
N LYS A 115 -13.54 9.60 -6.94
CA LYS A 115 -14.97 9.87 -7.10
C LYS A 115 -15.30 11.31 -6.71
N LEU A 116 -16.21 11.92 -7.45
CA LEU A 116 -16.73 13.25 -7.18
C LEU A 116 -17.82 13.21 -6.11
N THR A 117 -17.98 14.32 -5.38
CA THR A 117 -18.95 14.45 -4.28
C THR A 117 -20.40 14.20 -4.72
N ASN A 118 -20.75 14.54 -5.96
CA ASN A 118 -22.04 14.21 -6.56
C ASN A 118 -22.19 12.71 -6.81
N GLU A 119 -21.19 12.05 -7.36
CA GLU A 119 -21.21 10.59 -7.60
C GLU A 119 -21.35 9.81 -6.28
N ILE A 120 -20.67 10.28 -5.23
CA ILE A 120 -20.79 9.70 -3.88
C ILE A 120 -22.20 9.90 -3.33
N ALA A 121 -22.79 11.08 -3.53
CA ALA A 121 -24.15 11.38 -3.09
C ALA A 121 -25.17 10.46 -3.81
N ASP A 122 -25.04 10.33 -5.13
CA ASP A 122 -25.91 9.53 -5.98
C ASP A 122 -25.79 8.04 -5.64
N HIS A 123 -24.56 7.53 -5.49
CA HIS A 123 -24.29 6.14 -5.09
C HIS A 123 -24.85 5.80 -3.71
N ARG A 124 -24.88 6.76 -2.78
CA ARG A 124 -25.37 6.56 -1.41
C ARG A 124 -26.86 6.89 -1.25
N GLY A 125 -27.54 7.40 -2.29
CA GLY A 125 -28.94 7.83 -2.20
C GLY A 125 -29.17 9.00 -1.25
N VAL A 126 -28.17 9.89 -1.06
CA VAL A 126 -28.26 11.05 -0.17
C VAL A 126 -28.09 12.35 -0.93
N ARG A 127 -28.52 13.47 -0.34
CA ARG A 127 -28.31 14.79 -0.93
C ARG A 127 -26.84 15.20 -0.82
N ARG A 128 -26.35 15.96 -1.82
CA ARG A 128 -25.00 16.57 -1.80
C ARG A 128 -24.71 17.37 -0.53
N ALA A 129 -25.73 18.04 0.01
CA ALA A 129 -25.63 18.78 1.27
C ALA A 129 -25.24 17.87 2.45
N THR A 130 -25.81 16.66 2.52
CA THR A 130 -25.48 15.66 3.55
C THR A 130 -24.02 15.22 3.44
N VAL A 131 -23.53 14.93 2.22
CA VAL A 131 -22.13 14.58 1.99
C VAL A 131 -21.19 15.72 2.40
N ARG A 132 -21.54 16.98 2.07
CA ARG A 132 -20.78 18.17 2.51
C ARG A 132 -20.73 18.30 4.03
N THR A 133 -21.83 18.04 4.74
CA THR A 133 -21.85 18.06 6.21
C THR A 133 -20.98 16.96 6.80
N GLN A 134 -21.04 15.74 6.27
CA GLN A 134 -20.14 14.65 6.69
C GLN A 134 -18.68 15.03 6.45
N LEU A 135 -18.36 15.64 5.31
CA LEU A 135 -17.00 16.09 5.01
C LEU A 135 -16.49 17.13 6.00
N LYS A 136 -17.32 18.07 6.47
CA LYS A 136 -16.91 19.01 7.53
C LYS A 136 -16.50 18.30 8.82
N SER A 137 -17.24 17.27 9.23
CA SER A 137 -16.87 16.45 10.39
C SER A 137 -15.51 15.76 10.17
N ILE A 138 -15.34 15.15 8.99
CA ILE A 138 -14.11 14.44 8.64
C ILE A 138 -12.91 15.38 8.64
N TYR A 139 -13.04 16.57 8.04
CA TYR A 139 -11.99 17.58 8.01
C TYR A 139 -11.47 17.95 9.40
N LEU A 140 -12.36 18.04 10.39
CA LEU A 140 -11.98 18.28 11.79
C LEU A 140 -11.25 17.07 12.39
N LYS A 141 -11.70 15.85 12.10
CA LYS A 141 -11.07 14.61 12.61
C LYS A 141 -9.71 14.32 11.98
N THR A 142 -9.49 14.75 10.74
CA THR A 142 -8.27 14.47 9.98
C THR A 142 -7.32 15.67 9.88
N ASP A 143 -7.68 16.80 10.49
CA ASP A 143 -6.96 18.08 10.40
C ASP A 143 -6.63 18.48 8.94
N THR A 144 -7.67 18.54 8.12
CA THR A 144 -7.54 18.91 6.70
C THR A 144 -8.46 20.07 6.34
N ALA A 145 -7.98 21.01 5.53
CA ALA A 145 -8.71 22.19 5.09
C ALA A 145 -9.67 21.95 3.92
N GLY A 146 -9.66 20.76 3.30
CA GLY A 146 -10.56 20.47 2.18
C GLY A 146 -10.35 19.13 1.50
N GLN A 147 -11.15 18.90 0.46
CA GLN A 147 -11.26 17.62 -0.23
C GLN A 147 -9.95 17.17 -0.90
N SER A 148 -9.20 18.10 -1.49
CA SER A 148 -7.91 17.81 -2.11
C SER A 148 -6.86 17.37 -1.09
N GLN A 149 -6.77 18.06 0.05
CA GLN A 149 -5.86 17.69 1.13
C GLN A 149 -6.26 16.35 1.77
N LEU A 150 -7.56 16.12 1.97
CA LEU A 150 -8.09 14.86 2.47
C LEU A 150 -7.78 13.69 1.53
N ALA A 151 -7.98 13.86 0.21
CA ALA A 151 -7.65 12.84 -0.78
C ALA A 151 -6.15 12.54 -0.84
N ALA A 152 -5.30 13.57 -0.73
CA ALA A 152 -3.85 13.42 -0.67
C ALA A 152 -3.42 12.67 0.60
N LEU A 153 -3.99 13.01 1.77
CA LEU A 153 -3.74 12.33 3.03
C LEU A 153 -4.13 10.85 2.95
N ALA A 154 -5.33 10.56 2.44
CA ALA A 154 -5.82 9.19 2.26
C ALA A 154 -4.92 8.37 1.32
N SER A 155 -4.45 8.97 0.22
CA SER A 155 -3.53 8.33 -0.72
C SER A 155 -2.18 7.98 -0.08
N ARG A 156 -1.67 8.85 0.80
CA ARG A 156 -0.43 8.57 1.57
C ARG A 156 -0.62 7.43 2.56
N ILE A 157 -1.80 7.36 3.19
CA ILE A 157 -2.14 6.29 4.14
C ILE A 157 -2.39 4.95 3.44
N ALA A 158 -2.96 4.98 2.24
CA ALA A 158 -3.13 3.78 1.42
C ALA A 158 -1.78 3.07 1.17
N GLY A 159 -0.70 3.84 0.99
CA GLY A 159 0.66 3.33 0.82
C GLY A 159 1.37 2.94 2.12
N LEU A 160 0.79 3.16 3.31
CA LEU A 160 1.42 2.70 4.55
C LEU A 160 1.42 1.17 4.59
N LEU A 161 2.38 0.58 5.29
CA LEU A 161 2.38 -0.85 5.57
C LEU A 161 1.34 -1.15 6.65
N ALA A 162 0.28 -1.90 6.32
CA ALA A 162 -0.49 -2.59 7.35
C ALA A 162 0.23 -3.91 7.56
N ARG A 163 0.74 -4.11 8.77
CA ARG A 163 1.00 -5.46 9.24
C ARG A 163 -0.34 -6.20 9.20
N ARG A 164 -0.48 -7.20 8.33
CA ARG A 164 -1.50 -8.23 8.49
C ARG A 164 -0.96 -9.28 9.44
#